data_AF-A0A0X3TFW0-F1
#
_entry.id   AF-A0A0X3TFW0-F1
#
_cell.length_a   1.000
_cell.length_b   1.000
_cell.length_c   1.000
_cell.angle_alpha   90.00
_cell.angle_beta   90.00
_cell.angle_gamma   90.00
#
_symmetry.space_group_name_H-M   'P 1'
#
loop_
_entity.id
_entity.type
_entity.pdbx_description
1 polymer ?
#
loop_
_entity_poly.entity_id
_entity_poly.type
_entity_poly.pdbx_seq_one_letter_code
_entity_poly.pdbx_strand_id
1 'polypeptide(L)'
;MSIVQKTQLGLVSALTLALLTGCGGSSSSGSGGGDNPETNDVLPDGLTLSFVDASSPKYIAYNTTTETSVDLNDLAASSGDSAVQKLAISDTSTIGFFYNWADFRMVDGEEKTDMKYLLMKPSYTYQSGATIDSDQFVQLVHFHGEDLAAHSADEFADPAVGSNKEAALIRLNDSVADQQTLENEVAPALPGDQTLCRAYVDPYLKFEHENEHDHEAAEVEHDHGDLIHFALTESGRMYFYKENASEELESAQPFVELDGVSSISDCSRTTIAHASDDGVLVFIPDVQKLYLVDNHGADYHQHSVWDLADILPAGFHADLMAAIGEGSEHDHDHEHEE
;
A
#
# COMPACT_ATOMS: atom_id res chain seq x y z
N MET A 1 -20.39 -24.47 -76.17
CA MET A 1 -20.63 -23.23 -75.42
C MET A 1 -21.03 -23.66 -74.02
N SER A 2 -20.11 -23.64 -73.04
CA SER A 2 -19.97 -22.58 -72.01
C SER A 2 -21.30 -22.28 -71.31
N ILE A 3 -21.53 -22.37 -69.99
CA ILE A 3 -20.73 -22.25 -68.75
C ILE A 3 -21.63 -22.85 -67.62
N VAL A 4 -21.21 -23.84 -66.79
CA VAL A 4 -20.67 -23.76 -65.39
C VAL A 4 -21.58 -22.98 -64.41
N GLN A 5 -22.10 -23.53 -63.30
CA GLN A 5 -21.50 -23.77 -61.96
C GLN A 5 -22.32 -24.86 -61.23
N LYS A 6 -21.78 -25.94 -60.61
CA LYS A 6 -21.00 -26.09 -59.35
C LYS A 6 -21.73 -25.45 -58.15
N THR A 7 -21.97 -26.09 -56.99
CA THR A 7 -21.08 -26.93 -56.13
C THR A 7 -21.98 -27.64 -55.07
N GLN A 8 -21.91 -28.98 -54.91
CA GLN A 8 -21.32 -29.77 -53.80
C GLN A 8 -22.10 -29.80 -52.46
N LEU A 9 -22.56 -30.97 -51.99
CA LEU A 9 -21.87 -32.01 -51.14
C LEU A 9 -21.58 -31.51 -49.71
N GLY A 10 -21.77 -32.25 -48.61
CA GLY A 10 -22.15 -33.64 -48.32
C GLY A 10 -22.68 -33.70 -46.87
N LEU A 11 -23.54 -34.64 -46.47
CA LEU A 11 -23.25 -36.01 -46.03
C LEU A 11 -22.09 -36.13 -45.01
N VAL A 12 -22.42 -36.48 -43.75
CA VAL A 12 -22.07 -37.76 -43.07
C VAL A 12 -21.90 -37.63 -41.55
N SER A 13 -22.67 -38.49 -40.87
CA SER A 13 -22.45 -39.24 -39.61
C SER A 13 -21.81 -38.61 -38.38
N ALA A 14 -22.64 -38.57 -37.33
CA ALA A 14 -22.57 -39.41 -36.12
C ALA A 14 -21.19 -39.88 -35.62
N LEU A 15 -20.89 -39.54 -34.36
CA LEU A 15 -20.34 -40.51 -33.42
C LEU A 15 -20.68 -40.13 -31.97
N THR A 16 -21.30 -41.08 -31.28
CA THR A 16 -21.54 -41.18 -29.85
C THR A 16 -20.24 -41.48 -29.11
N LEU A 17 -20.02 -40.93 -27.90
CA LEU A 17 -19.44 -41.70 -26.79
C LEU A 17 -19.71 -41.01 -25.44
N ALA A 18 -20.15 -41.83 -24.49
CA ALA A 18 -20.36 -41.53 -23.08
C ALA A 18 -19.08 -41.73 -22.26
N LEU A 19 -19.01 -41.13 -21.06
CA LEU A 19 -18.34 -41.59 -19.80
C LEU A 19 -18.64 -40.50 -18.72
N LEU A 20 -19.43 -40.78 -17.66
CA LEU A 20 -19.05 -41.39 -16.36
C LEU A 20 -18.10 -40.49 -15.54
N THR A 21 -18.57 -39.71 -14.54
CA THR A 21 -18.60 -39.95 -13.07
C THR A 21 -18.58 -38.54 -12.41
N GLY A 22 -19.02 -38.22 -11.20
CA GLY A 22 -19.51 -38.95 -10.03
C GLY A 22 -20.00 -37.95 -8.95
N CYS A 23 -20.73 -38.47 -7.97
CA CYS A 23 -21.51 -37.80 -6.93
C CYS A 23 -20.66 -37.45 -5.68
N GLY A 24 -21.03 -36.44 -4.89
CA GLY A 24 -20.50 -36.29 -3.52
C GLY A 24 -20.79 -34.96 -2.84
N GLY A 25 -22.00 -34.77 -2.31
CA GLY A 25 -22.27 -33.73 -1.31
C GLY A 25 -21.87 -34.18 0.10
N SER A 26 -21.55 -33.23 0.97
CA SER A 26 -21.69 -33.37 2.43
C SER A 26 -21.81 -31.99 3.06
N SER A 27 -23.06 -31.60 3.30
CA SER A 27 -23.46 -30.64 4.31
C SER A 27 -23.39 -31.33 5.68
N SER A 28 -22.45 -30.93 6.53
CA SER A 28 -22.42 -31.33 7.93
C SER A 28 -22.95 -30.19 8.78
N SER A 29 -24.22 -30.32 9.18
CA SER A 29 -24.79 -29.64 10.33
C SER A 29 -24.13 -30.16 11.61
N GLY A 30 -23.20 -29.40 12.18
CA GLY A 30 -22.67 -29.57 13.54
C GLY A 30 -23.21 -28.45 14.42
N SER A 31 -24.15 -28.78 15.30
CA SER A 31 -24.51 -27.92 16.42
C SER A 31 -23.55 -28.17 17.57
N GLY A 32 -22.87 -27.13 18.06
CA GLY A 32 -22.23 -27.12 19.36
C GLY A 32 -20.99 -26.23 19.44
N GLY A 33 -21.08 -25.17 20.25
CA GLY A 33 -19.95 -24.32 20.63
C GLY A 33 -19.79 -23.12 19.68
N GLY A 34 -20.22 -21.95 20.12
CA GLY A 34 -20.00 -20.71 19.39
C GLY A 34 -18.55 -20.30 19.54
N ASP A 35 -17.74 -20.63 18.54
CA ASP A 35 -16.54 -19.89 18.22
C ASP A 35 -16.85 -19.21 16.89
N ASN A 36 -17.40 -18.00 16.99
CA ASN A 36 -17.28 -17.05 15.90
C ASN A 36 -15.75 -16.85 15.77
N PRO A 37 -15.11 -17.04 14.60
CA PRO A 37 -13.82 -16.44 14.42
C PRO A 37 -14.06 -14.94 14.65
N GLU A 38 -13.50 -14.40 15.73
CA GLU A 38 -13.48 -12.97 15.95
C GLU A 38 -12.75 -12.40 14.73
N THR A 39 -13.50 -11.91 13.74
CA THR A 39 -12.94 -10.93 12.82
C THR A 39 -12.56 -9.79 13.73
N ASN A 40 -11.27 -9.56 13.92
CA ASN A 40 -10.80 -8.37 14.59
C ASN A 40 -11.25 -7.20 13.71
N ASP A 41 -12.45 -6.67 14.02
CA ASP A 41 -13.08 -5.51 13.37
C ASP A 41 -12.30 -4.22 13.66
N VAL A 42 -11.18 -4.30 14.39
CA VAL A 42 -10.33 -3.18 14.81
C VAL A 42 -9.14 -3.08 13.87
N LEU A 43 -8.85 -1.87 13.39
CA LEU A 43 -7.66 -1.58 12.59
C LEU A 43 -6.38 -1.78 13.42
N PRO A 44 -5.23 -2.11 12.79
CA PRO A 44 -3.95 -2.11 13.48
C PRO A 44 -3.69 -0.77 14.17
N ASP A 45 -3.25 -0.82 15.42
CA ASP A 45 -2.96 0.37 16.23
C ASP A 45 -1.70 1.09 15.72
N GLY A 46 -1.41 2.29 16.23
CA GLY A 46 -0.17 2.99 15.97
C GLY A 46 -0.11 3.75 14.63
N LEU A 47 -1.18 3.69 13.84
CA LEU A 47 -1.28 4.38 12.55
C LEU A 47 -2.14 5.65 12.60
N THR A 48 -1.72 6.66 11.86
CA THR A 48 -2.57 7.77 11.44
C THR A 48 -2.84 7.69 9.93
N LEU A 49 -4.11 7.51 9.59
CA LEU A 49 -4.60 7.41 8.22
C LEU A 49 -5.13 8.77 7.76
N SER A 50 -4.53 9.36 6.75
CA SER A 50 -4.91 10.67 6.21
C SER A 50 -5.68 10.52 4.90
N PHE A 51 -6.91 11.02 4.84
CA PHE A 51 -7.83 10.88 3.71
C PHE A 51 -8.19 12.23 3.10
N VAL A 52 -8.20 12.27 1.77
CA VAL A 52 -8.70 13.43 1.00
C VAL A 52 -9.92 13.01 0.20
N ASP A 53 -10.95 13.85 0.25
CA ASP A 53 -12.06 13.84 -0.69
C ASP A 53 -11.68 14.81 -1.83
N ALA A 54 -11.51 14.33 -3.06
CA ALA A 54 -11.12 15.17 -4.18
C ALA A 54 -12.29 16.03 -4.70
N SER A 55 -13.53 15.73 -4.27
CA SER A 55 -14.75 16.45 -4.65
C SER A 55 -15.15 17.55 -3.65
N SER A 56 -14.54 17.57 -2.47
CA SER A 56 -14.76 18.57 -1.43
C SER A 56 -13.44 19.03 -0.81
N PRO A 57 -13.35 20.18 -0.12
CA PRO A 57 -12.08 20.58 0.51
C PRO A 57 -11.76 19.77 1.77
N LYS A 58 -12.42 18.63 2.02
CA LYS A 58 -12.29 17.90 3.29
C LYS A 58 -10.99 17.10 3.32
N TYR A 59 -10.30 17.19 4.45
CA TYR A 59 -9.06 16.51 4.71
C TYR A 59 -9.08 15.97 6.14
N ILE A 60 -9.17 14.66 6.30
CA ILE A 60 -9.40 13.99 7.59
C ILE A 60 -8.20 13.13 7.95
N ALA A 61 -7.72 13.22 9.19
CA ALA A 61 -6.85 12.21 9.79
C ALA A 61 -7.68 11.30 10.70
N TYR A 62 -7.49 10.00 10.61
CA TYR A 62 -8.04 9.00 11.52
C TYR A 62 -6.89 8.33 12.28
N ASN A 63 -6.92 8.45 13.60
CA ASN A 63 -5.98 7.75 14.47
C ASN A 63 -6.56 6.37 14.81
N THR A 64 -5.83 5.31 14.49
CA THR A 64 -6.26 3.92 14.68
C THR A 64 -6.33 3.52 16.15
N THR A 65 -5.35 3.93 16.95
CA THR A 65 -5.31 3.67 18.40
C THR A 65 -6.47 4.31 19.17
N THR A 66 -6.81 5.56 18.86
CA THR A 66 -7.89 6.26 19.56
C THR A 66 -9.24 6.14 18.87
N GLU A 67 -9.27 5.56 17.67
CA GLU A 67 -10.44 5.46 16.79
C GLU A 67 -11.14 6.81 16.56
N THR A 68 -10.36 7.89 16.46
CA THR A 68 -10.91 9.24 16.30
C THR A 68 -10.49 9.89 15.00
N SER A 69 -11.47 10.48 14.31
CA SER A 69 -11.24 11.35 13.16
C SER A 69 -11.08 12.82 13.56
N VAL A 70 -10.10 13.51 12.98
CA VAL A 70 -9.89 14.96 13.09
C VAL A 70 -9.92 15.58 11.70
N ASP A 71 -10.66 16.68 11.54
CA ASP A 71 -10.56 17.51 10.33
C ASP A 71 -9.28 18.36 10.41
N LEU A 72 -8.36 18.11 9.49
CA LEU A 72 -7.05 18.75 9.46
C LEU A 72 -7.12 20.24 9.07
N ASN A 73 -8.17 20.66 8.35
CA ASN A 73 -8.38 22.08 8.09
C ASN A 73 -8.85 22.82 9.34
N ASP A 74 -9.75 22.21 10.12
CA ASP A 74 -10.21 22.79 11.39
C ASP A 74 -9.07 22.81 12.44
N LEU A 75 -8.25 21.76 12.48
CA LEU A 75 -7.04 21.72 13.29
C LEU A 75 -6.08 22.85 12.89
N ALA A 76 -5.78 22.97 11.59
CA ALA A 76 -4.93 24.03 11.07
C ALA A 76 -5.47 25.44 11.40
N ALA A 77 -6.77 25.66 11.25
CA ALA A 77 -7.40 26.97 11.50
C ALA A 77 -7.40 27.36 12.99
N SER A 78 -7.42 26.39 13.89
CA SER A 78 -7.45 26.62 15.34
C SER A 78 -6.08 26.59 16.01
N SER A 79 -5.05 26.07 15.33
CA SER A 79 -3.71 25.93 15.89
C SER A 79 -2.95 27.26 16.00
N GLY A 80 -2.13 27.39 17.04
CA GLY A 80 -1.14 28.46 17.20
C GLY A 80 0.24 28.11 16.63
N ASP A 81 0.45 26.86 16.20
CA ASP A 81 1.69 26.38 15.59
C ASP A 81 1.63 26.60 14.07
N SER A 82 2.63 27.31 13.53
CA SER A 82 2.70 27.62 12.10
C SER A 82 2.94 26.40 11.22
N ALA A 83 3.52 25.31 11.75
CA ALA A 83 3.70 24.07 11.02
C ALA A 83 2.37 23.28 10.91
N VAL A 84 1.54 23.30 11.96
CA VAL A 84 0.19 22.71 11.94
C VAL A 84 -0.75 23.52 11.06
N GLN A 85 -0.66 24.85 11.09
CA GLN A 85 -1.44 25.74 10.20
C GLN A 85 -1.24 25.44 8.70
N LYS A 86 -0.07 24.90 8.32
CA LYS A 86 0.23 24.52 6.95
C LYS A 86 -0.45 23.23 6.51
N LEU A 87 -1.08 22.46 7.40
CA LEU A 87 -1.87 21.29 7.00
C LEU A 87 -3.10 21.67 6.18
N ALA A 88 -3.56 22.92 6.27
CA ALA A 88 -4.78 23.38 5.61
C ALA A 88 -4.68 23.23 4.08
N ILE A 89 -5.67 22.57 3.51
CA ILE A 89 -5.85 22.40 2.07
C ILE A 89 -7.18 23.05 1.69
N SER A 90 -7.11 24.17 0.98
CA SER A 90 -8.30 24.88 0.50
C SER A 90 -8.79 24.41 -0.87
N ASP A 91 -7.93 23.74 -1.64
CA ASP A 91 -8.22 23.26 -2.99
C ASP A 91 -7.68 21.85 -3.18
N THR A 92 -8.54 20.85 -3.01
CA THR A 92 -8.16 19.44 -3.16
C THR A 92 -8.00 19.03 -4.63
N SER A 93 -8.45 19.85 -5.59
CA SER A 93 -8.26 19.57 -7.02
C SER A 93 -6.80 19.65 -7.47
N THR A 94 -5.93 20.27 -6.65
CA THR A 94 -4.49 20.33 -6.90
C THR A 94 -3.74 19.09 -6.43
N ILE A 95 -4.43 18.07 -5.92
CA ILE A 95 -3.85 16.83 -5.41
C ILE A 95 -4.18 15.69 -6.36
N GLY A 96 -3.15 15.02 -6.86
CA GLY A 96 -3.27 13.85 -7.72
C GLY A 96 -3.27 12.56 -6.90
N PHE A 97 -2.29 12.41 -6.00
CA PHE A 97 -2.11 11.22 -5.18
C PHE A 97 -1.22 11.49 -3.96
N PHE A 98 -1.16 10.54 -3.03
CA PHE A 98 -0.19 10.55 -1.94
C PHE A 98 1.06 9.75 -2.30
N TYR A 99 2.24 10.29 -1.97
CA TYR A 99 3.47 9.51 -1.95
C TYR A 99 3.89 9.29 -0.49
N ASN A 100 3.74 8.07 0.03
CA ASN A 100 4.22 7.70 1.36
C ASN A 100 5.75 7.53 1.30
N TRP A 101 6.45 8.05 2.29
CA TRP A 101 7.91 8.07 2.34
C TRP A 101 8.40 7.82 3.76
N ALA A 102 9.05 6.69 3.96
CA ALA A 102 9.85 6.42 5.16
C ALA A 102 11.25 7.03 4.98
N ASP A 103 11.51 8.15 5.65
CA ASP A 103 12.80 8.86 5.56
C ASP A 103 13.77 8.35 6.62
N PHE A 104 14.50 7.27 6.29
CA PHE A 104 15.61 6.77 7.10
C PHE A 104 16.85 7.65 6.93
N ARG A 105 17.45 8.05 8.06
CA ARG A 105 18.67 8.87 8.06
C ARG A 105 19.49 8.69 9.33
N MET A 106 20.80 8.82 9.19
CA MET A 106 21.71 8.90 10.34
C MET A 106 21.86 10.34 10.83
N VAL A 107 21.60 10.60 12.11
CA VAL A 107 21.79 11.90 12.77
C VAL A 107 22.64 11.67 14.01
N ASP A 108 23.83 12.27 14.04
CA ASP A 108 24.79 12.15 15.15
C ASP A 108 25.16 10.69 15.51
N GLY A 109 25.13 9.80 14.52
CA GLY A 109 25.41 8.37 14.69
C GLY A 109 24.23 7.55 15.21
N GLU A 110 23.07 8.18 15.42
CA GLU A 110 21.81 7.50 15.69
C GLU A 110 20.99 7.41 14.42
N GLU A 111 20.37 6.27 14.21
CA GLU A 111 19.34 6.12 13.20
C GLU A 111 18.10 6.92 13.59
N LYS A 112 17.51 7.57 12.59
CA LYS A 112 16.24 8.27 12.71
C LYS A 112 15.36 7.83 11.55
N THR A 113 14.18 7.35 11.91
CA THR A 113 13.09 7.07 11.00
C THR A 113 12.03 8.14 11.16
N ASP A 114 11.54 8.64 10.05
CA ASP A 114 10.60 9.75 10.02
C ASP A 114 9.59 9.46 8.91
N MET A 115 8.36 9.15 9.30
CA MET A 115 7.30 8.76 8.38
C MET A 115 6.60 9.99 7.84
N LYS A 116 6.60 10.09 6.51
CA LYS A 116 6.14 11.25 5.78
C LYS A 116 5.19 10.83 4.70
N TYR A 117 4.38 11.77 4.26
CA TYR A 117 3.77 11.68 2.96
C TYR A 117 3.77 13.02 2.26
N LEU A 118 3.80 12.96 0.93
CA LEU A 118 3.66 14.13 0.08
C LEU A 118 2.28 14.12 -0.57
N LEU A 119 1.66 15.29 -0.62
CA LEU A 119 0.46 15.55 -1.43
C LEU A 119 0.92 15.96 -2.83
N MET A 120 1.04 14.97 -3.72
CA MET A 120 1.59 15.14 -5.07
C MET A 120 0.60 15.85 -5.98
N LYS A 121 1.08 16.71 -6.87
CA LYS A 121 0.23 17.37 -7.87
C LYS A 121 -0.15 16.40 -9.00
N PRO A 122 -1.33 16.55 -9.62
CA PRO A 122 -1.78 15.69 -10.73
C PRO A 122 -0.86 15.70 -11.95
N SER A 123 -0.05 16.75 -12.12
CA SER A 123 0.88 16.88 -13.24
C SER A 123 2.11 15.99 -13.11
N TYR A 124 2.45 15.55 -11.90
CA TYR A 124 3.59 14.68 -11.69
C TYR A 124 3.26 13.28 -12.18
N THR A 125 4.10 12.75 -13.04
CA THR A 125 4.00 11.38 -13.54
C THR A 125 5.23 10.60 -13.14
N TYR A 126 5.00 9.39 -12.66
CA TYR A 126 6.05 8.43 -12.35
C TYR A 126 6.72 8.01 -13.66
N GLN A 127 7.89 8.57 -13.97
CA GLN A 127 8.66 8.25 -15.18
C GLN A 127 10.14 8.18 -14.87
N SER A 128 10.89 7.42 -15.69
CA SER A 128 12.32 7.21 -15.49
C SER A 128 13.09 8.53 -15.52
N GLY A 129 13.75 8.83 -14.39
CA GLY A 129 14.49 10.07 -14.18
C GLY A 129 13.63 11.29 -13.79
N ALA A 130 12.34 11.11 -13.51
CA ALA A 130 11.48 12.18 -13.02
C ALA A 130 11.78 12.45 -11.53
N THR A 131 12.43 13.58 -11.26
CA THR A 131 12.70 14.01 -9.90
C THR A 131 11.53 14.80 -9.32
N ILE A 132 11.26 14.63 -8.02
CA ILE A 132 10.42 15.51 -7.24
C ILE A 132 11.22 16.77 -6.87
N ASP A 133 10.66 17.93 -7.21
CA ASP A 133 11.05 19.24 -6.73
C ASP A 133 9.83 19.96 -6.11
N SER A 134 10.03 21.20 -5.64
CA SER A 134 8.95 22.01 -5.04
C SER A 134 7.76 22.26 -5.96
N ASP A 135 7.90 22.11 -7.28
CA ASP A 135 6.78 22.32 -8.20
C ASP A 135 5.90 21.07 -8.34
N GLN A 136 6.34 19.89 -7.86
CA GLN A 136 5.62 18.63 -8.04
C GLN A 136 4.68 18.23 -6.91
N PHE A 137 4.75 18.88 -5.74
CA PHE A 137 3.88 18.59 -4.60
C PHE A 137 3.30 19.88 -3.99
N VAL A 138 2.26 19.72 -3.18
CA VAL A 138 1.58 20.83 -2.48
C VAL A 138 2.24 21.06 -1.12
N GLN A 139 2.38 19.99 -0.35
CA GLN A 139 3.02 19.98 0.96
C GLN A 139 3.55 18.58 1.29
N LEU A 140 4.54 18.55 2.18
CA LEU A 140 5.05 17.34 2.83
C LEU A 140 4.52 17.35 4.26
N VAL A 141 3.94 16.24 4.71
CA VAL A 141 3.38 16.08 6.06
C VAL A 141 4.14 15.00 6.81
N HIS A 142 4.37 15.22 8.10
CA HIS A 142 5.04 14.31 9.02
C HIS A 142 4.67 14.67 10.47
N PHE A 143 5.08 13.84 11.44
CA PHE A 143 4.86 14.13 12.85
C PHE A 143 5.86 15.16 13.39
N HIS A 144 5.36 16.16 14.11
CA HIS A 144 6.15 17.09 14.91
C HIS A 144 5.82 16.87 16.39
N GLY A 145 6.50 15.89 17.00
CA GLY A 145 6.07 15.34 18.28
C GLY A 145 4.88 14.40 18.06
N GLU A 146 3.77 14.63 18.74
CA GLU A 146 2.54 13.83 18.60
C GLU A 146 1.56 14.40 17.55
N ASP A 147 1.80 15.64 17.10
CA ASP A 147 0.91 16.32 16.16
C ASP A 147 1.39 16.16 14.70
N LEU A 148 0.44 16.00 13.78
CA LEU A 148 0.74 16.16 12.36
C LEU A 148 1.09 17.62 12.05
N ALA A 149 2.10 17.81 11.22
CA ALA A 149 2.51 19.13 10.74
C ALA A 149 2.97 19.06 9.29
N ALA A 150 2.93 20.19 8.59
CA ALA A 150 3.29 20.26 7.19
C ALA A 150 4.42 21.27 6.91
N HIS A 151 5.19 20.95 5.88
CA HIS A 151 6.06 21.87 5.16
C HIS A 151 5.45 22.17 3.81
N SER A 152 5.28 23.45 3.49
CA SER A 152 4.77 23.87 2.19
C SER A 152 5.86 23.70 1.12
N ALA A 153 5.45 23.42 -0.13
CA ALA A 153 6.42 23.09 -1.17
C ALA A 153 7.42 24.21 -1.48
N ASP A 154 7.02 25.47 -1.33
CA ASP A 154 7.90 26.65 -1.47
C ASP A 154 9.05 26.68 -0.45
N GLU A 155 8.95 25.97 0.67
CA GLU A 155 10.08 25.80 1.59
C GLU A 155 11.24 25.04 0.97
N PHE A 156 10.97 24.21 -0.04
CA PHE A 156 11.92 23.38 -0.77
C PHE A 156 12.35 24.02 -2.10
N ALA A 157 11.87 25.22 -2.43
CA ALA A 157 12.31 25.95 -3.60
C ALA A 157 13.77 26.42 -3.42
N ASP A 158 14.64 26.07 -4.36
CA ASP A 158 16.05 26.46 -4.40
C ASP A 158 16.79 26.26 -3.05
N PRO A 159 16.86 25.02 -2.53
CA PRO A 159 17.48 24.77 -1.24
C PRO A 159 18.96 25.16 -1.28
N ALA A 160 19.45 25.77 -0.20
CA ALA A 160 20.87 26.12 -0.11
C ALA A 160 21.73 24.84 -0.16
N VAL A 161 22.83 24.88 -0.90
CA VAL A 161 23.79 23.77 -0.97
C VAL A 161 24.30 23.42 0.42
N GLY A 162 24.24 22.14 0.78
CA GLY A 162 24.56 21.59 2.08
C GLY A 162 23.47 21.75 3.15
N SER A 163 22.27 22.23 2.80
CA SER A 163 21.17 22.35 3.75
C SER A 163 20.43 21.02 3.96
N ASN A 164 19.77 20.89 5.12
CA ASN A 164 18.92 19.73 5.42
C ASN A 164 17.81 19.51 4.38
N LYS A 165 17.34 20.59 3.73
CA LYS A 165 16.30 20.52 2.70
C LYS A 165 16.81 19.96 1.39
N GLU A 166 18.02 20.35 0.97
CA GLU A 166 18.68 19.74 -0.19
C GLU A 166 18.90 18.24 0.08
N ALA A 167 19.44 17.89 1.26
CA ALA A 167 19.65 16.50 1.63
C ALA A 167 18.35 15.68 1.68
N ALA A 168 17.26 16.27 2.18
CA ALA A 168 15.94 15.63 2.19
C ALA A 168 15.39 15.41 0.77
N LEU A 169 15.54 16.39 -0.13
CA LEU A 169 15.13 16.22 -1.53
C LEU A 169 15.95 15.14 -2.24
N ILE A 170 17.25 15.03 -1.96
CA ILE A 170 18.08 13.95 -2.52
C ILE A 170 17.52 12.59 -2.10
N ARG A 171 17.33 12.35 -0.79
CA ARG A 171 16.79 11.07 -0.28
C ARG A 171 15.38 10.78 -0.76
N LEU A 172 14.53 11.79 -0.87
CA LEU A 172 13.19 11.63 -1.45
C LEU A 172 13.28 11.17 -2.91
N ASN A 173 14.18 11.75 -3.69
CA ASN A 173 14.38 11.37 -5.08
C ASN A 173 14.99 9.97 -5.22
N ASP A 174 15.87 9.56 -4.30
CA ASP A 174 16.37 8.19 -4.22
C ASP A 174 15.21 7.21 -3.93
N SER A 175 14.36 7.51 -2.95
CA SER A 175 13.14 6.73 -2.64
C SER A 175 12.20 6.58 -3.85
N VAL A 176 12.03 7.65 -4.63
CA VAL A 176 11.24 7.61 -5.88
C VAL A 176 11.90 6.73 -6.93
N ALA A 177 13.22 6.83 -7.10
CA ALA A 177 13.95 5.97 -8.03
C ALA A 177 13.82 4.48 -7.63
N ASP A 178 13.93 4.18 -6.34
CA ASP A 178 13.81 2.82 -5.79
C ASP A 178 12.43 2.23 -6.04
N GLN A 179 11.37 2.97 -5.69
CA GLN A 179 10.00 2.52 -5.94
C GLN A 179 9.73 2.34 -7.44
N GLN A 180 10.44 3.06 -8.33
CA GLN A 180 10.35 2.83 -9.77
C GLN A 180 11.07 1.55 -10.21
N THR A 181 12.26 1.30 -9.67
CA THR A 181 13.00 0.06 -9.88
C THR A 181 12.13 -1.12 -9.48
N LEU A 182 11.53 -1.05 -8.28
CA LEU A 182 10.59 -2.06 -7.77
C LEU A 182 9.43 -2.34 -8.75
N GLU A 183 8.74 -1.30 -9.22
CA GLU A 183 7.63 -1.48 -10.17
C GLU A 183 8.10 -2.12 -11.49
N ASN A 184 9.29 -1.76 -11.98
CA ASN A 184 9.86 -2.32 -13.22
C ASN A 184 10.32 -3.78 -13.06
N GLU A 185 10.73 -4.18 -11.85
CA GLU A 185 11.15 -5.54 -11.52
C GLU A 185 9.95 -6.47 -11.31
N VAL A 186 8.94 -5.99 -10.59
CA VAL A 186 7.74 -6.77 -10.23
C VAL A 186 6.79 -6.94 -11.42
N ALA A 187 6.61 -5.90 -12.26
CA ALA A 187 5.69 -5.96 -13.40
C ALA A 187 5.92 -7.18 -14.34
N PRO A 188 7.15 -7.51 -14.78
CA PRO A 188 7.40 -8.67 -15.64
C PRO A 188 7.29 -10.03 -14.91
N ALA A 189 7.30 -10.06 -13.58
CA ALA A 189 7.11 -11.28 -12.78
C ALA A 189 5.64 -11.71 -12.67
N LEU A 190 4.70 -10.81 -12.99
CA LEU A 190 3.27 -11.10 -12.99
C LEU A 190 2.86 -12.10 -14.09
N PRO A 191 1.80 -12.89 -13.87
CA PRO A 191 1.19 -13.67 -14.93
C PRO A 191 0.77 -12.79 -16.12
N GLY A 192 0.95 -13.28 -17.35
CA GLY A 192 0.78 -12.45 -18.56
C GLY A 192 -0.65 -11.95 -18.86
N ASP A 193 -1.66 -12.39 -18.11
CA ASP A 193 -3.03 -11.88 -18.15
C ASP A 193 -3.31 -10.80 -17.09
N GLN A 194 -2.31 -10.46 -16.27
CA GLN A 194 -2.39 -9.46 -15.22
C GLN A 194 -1.64 -8.18 -15.61
N THR A 195 -2.07 -7.05 -15.07
CA THR A 195 -1.41 -5.74 -15.21
C THR A 195 -1.13 -5.20 -13.81
N LEU A 196 0.12 -4.78 -13.55
CA LEU A 196 0.52 -4.21 -12.28
C LEU A 196 -0.24 -2.91 -12.03
N CYS A 197 -0.81 -2.78 -10.84
CA CYS A 197 -1.43 -1.55 -10.36
C CYS A 197 -0.49 -0.84 -9.37
N ARG A 198 -0.01 -1.55 -8.35
CA ARG A 198 0.96 -1.06 -7.37
C ARG A 198 1.91 -2.17 -6.96
N ALA A 199 3.20 -1.83 -6.84
CA ALA A 199 4.16 -2.65 -6.14
C ALA A 199 4.52 -1.99 -4.81
N TYR A 200 4.81 -2.79 -3.79
CA TYR A 200 5.21 -2.32 -2.46
C TYR A 200 6.18 -3.31 -1.85
N VAL A 201 7.20 -2.79 -1.18
CA VAL A 201 8.09 -3.52 -0.28
C VAL A 201 8.06 -2.74 1.02
N ASP A 202 7.99 -3.45 2.15
CA ASP A 202 7.97 -2.76 3.42
C ASP A 202 9.29 -2.02 3.66
N PRO A 203 9.26 -0.68 3.79
CA PRO A 203 10.47 0.10 3.91
C PRO A 203 11.21 -0.14 5.23
N TYR A 204 10.52 -0.56 6.30
CA TYR A 204 11.15 -0.92 7.58
C TYR A 204 11.92 -2.22 7.45
N LEU A 205 11.27 -3.27 6.94
CA LEU A 205 11.93 -4.56 6.72
C LEU A 205 13.07 -4.46 5.71
N LYS A 206 12.89 -3.67 4.64
CA LYS A 206 13.97 -3.42 3.67
C LYS A 206 15.17 -2.76 4.35
N PHE A 207 14.93 -1.74 5.16
CA PHE A 207 16.00 -1.05 5.87
C PHE A 207 16.73 -1.97 6.86
N GLU A 208 16.01 -2.79 7.64
CA GLU A 208 16.62 -3.78 8.54
C GLU A 208 17.50 -4.76 7.76
N HIS A 209 16.97 -5.38 6.70
CA HIS A 209 17.72 -6.31 5.83
C HIS A 209 19.00 -5.68 5.27
N GLU A 210 18.94 -4.43 4.78
CA GLU A 210 20.11 -3.74 4.23
C GLU A 210 21.20 -3.46 5.29
N ASN A 211 20.82 -3.11 6.52
CA ASN A 211 21.79 -2.80 7.57
C ASN A 211 22.37 -4.05 8.25
N GLU A 212 21.63 -5.16 8.32
CA GLU A 212 22.18 -6.44 8.78
C GLU A 212 23.30 -6.95 7.87
N HIS A 213 23.18 -6.72 6.56
CA HIS A 213 24.21 -7.07 5.58
C HIS A 213 25.50 -6.22 5.71
N ASP A 214 25.40 -4.98 6.19
CA ASP A 214 26.53 -4.07 6.36
C ASP A 214 27.25 -4.24 7.72
N HIS A 215 26.63 -4.94 8.68
CA HIS A 215 27.20 -5.24 9.99
C HIS A 215 27.71 -6.69 10.08
N GLU A 216 28.80 -6.99 9.37
CA GLU A 216 29.65 -8.13 9.73
C GLU A 216 30.12 -7.96 11.20
N ALA A 217 29.48 -8.68 12.13
CA ALA A 217 29.80 -8.85 13.55
C ALA A 217 28.99 -8.05 14.59
N ALA A 218 27.76 -8.49 14.88
CA ALA A 218 27.27 -8.56 16.25
C ALA A 218 26.30 -9.76 16.38
N GLU A 219 26.46 -10.55 17.44
CA GLU A 219 25.94 -11.92 17.63
C GLU A 219 24.43 -12.00 17.96
N VAL A 220 23.56 -11.44 17.14
CA VAL A 220 22.12 -11.76 17.19
C VAL A 220 21.64 -11.86 15.74
N GLU A 221 21.57 -13.09 15.20
CA GLU A 221 20.67 -13.36 14.06
C GLU A 221 19.27 -13.06 14.58
N HIS A 222 18.75 -11.89 14.26
CA HIS A 222 17.33 -11.71 14.30
C HIS A 222 16.78 -12.46 13.07
N ASP A 223 15.90 -13.43 13.31
CA ASP A 223 15.27 -14.22 12.24
C ASP A 223 14.20 -13.35 11.57
N HIS A 224 14.64 -12.27 10.90
CA HIS A 224 13.76 -11.47 10.06
C HIS A 224 13.45 -12.32 8.82
N GLY A 225 12.17 -12.63 8.61
CA GLY A 225 11.75 -13.41 7.46
C GLY A 225 12.18 -12.80 6.12
N ASP A 226 12.03 -13.56 5.03
CA ASP A 226 12.36 -13.10 3.66
C ASP A 226 11.65 -11.75 3.35
N LEU A 227 12.36 -10.80 2.71
CA LEU A 227 11.77 -9.53 2.27
C LEU A 227 10.72 -9.76 1.16
N ILE A 228 9.46 -9.43 1.46
CA ILE A 228 8.33 -9.68 0.55
C ILE A 228 8.01 -8.46 -0.32
N HIS A 229 7.91 -8.72 -1.62
CA HIS A 229 7.48 -7.79 -2.65
C HIS A 229 6.00 -8.04 -2.95
N PHE A 230 5.16 -7.10 -2.52
CA PHE A 230 3.73 -7.12 -2.75
C PHE A 230 3.41 -6.52 -4.12
N ALA A 231 2.58 -7.21 -4.89
CA ALA A 231 2.19 -6.78 -6.24
C ALA A 231 0.66 -6.82 -6.40
N LEU A 232 0.02 -5.66 -6.29
CA LEU A 232 -1.41 -5.51 -6.52
C LEU A 232 -1.66 -5.29 -8.01
N THR A 233 -2.58 -6.06 -8.60
CA THR A 233 -2.97 -5.94 -10.00
C THR A 233 -4.24 -5.13 -10.19
N GLU A 234 -4.47 -4.65 -11.41
CA GLU A 234 -5.71 -3.94 -11.76
C GLU A 234 -6.98 -4.77 -11.54
N SER A 235 -6.87 -6.10 -11.40
CA SER A 235 -8.02 -6.96 -11.11
C SER A 235 -8.33 -7.13 -9.61
N GLY A 236 -7.55 -6.50 -8.72
CA GLY A 236 -7.70 -6.65 -7.27
C GLY A 236 -7.03 -7.90 -6.71
N ARG A 237 -6.08 -8.49 -7.44
CA ARG A 237 -5.28 -9.63 -6.96
C ARG A 237 -3.95 -9.14 -6.42
N MET A 238 -3.57 -9.64 -5.26
CA MET A 238 -2.29 -9.36 -4.61
C MET A 238 -1.39 -10.59 -4.74
N TYR A 239 -0.25 -10.42 -5.40
CA TYR A 239 0.79 -11.43 -5.55
C TYR A 239 1.96 -11.10 -4.61
N PHE A 240 2.71 -12.12 -4.24
CA PHE A 240 3.80 -12.03 -3.27
C PHE A 240 5.05 -12.67 -3.89
N TYR A 241 6.12 -11.90 -3.96
CA TYR A 241 7.41 -12.33 -4.49
C TYR A 241 8.50 -12.16 -3.46
N LYS A 242 9.53 -12.98 -3.56
CA LYS A 242 10.78 -12.82 -2.83
C LYS A 242 11.94 -12.94 -3.79
N GLU A 243 13.06 -12.32 -3.45
CA GLU A 243 14.28 -12.50 -4.23
C GLU A 243 14.95 -13.83 -3.88
N ASN A 244 15.38 -14.56 -4.91
CA ASN A 244 16.21 -15.73 -4.70
C ASN A 244 17.70 -15.36 -4.64
N ALA A 245 18.56 -16.35 -4.39
CA ALA A 245 20.01 -16.14 -4.29
C ALA A 245 20.70 -15.59 -5.57
N SER A 246 19.96 -15.49 -6.69
CA SER A 246 20.43 -14.88 -7.94
C SER A 246 19.80 -13.51 -8.21
N GLU A 247 19.15 -12.90 -7.20
CA GLU A 247 18.44 -11.61 -7.29
C GLU A 247 17.26 -11.66 -8.31
N GLU A 248 16.74 -12.85 -8.61
CA GLU A 248 15.54 -13.01 -9.44
C GLU A 248 14.31 -13.18 -8.53
N LEU A 249 13.20 -12.51 -8.89
CA LEU A 249 11.93 -12.64 -8.17
C LEU A 249 11.32 -14.04 -8.40
N GLU A 250 11.05 -14.73 -7.30
CA GLU A 250 10.28 -15.96 -7.26
C GLU A 250 8.97 -15.78 -6.50
N SER A 251 7.91 -16.46 -6.96
CA SER A 251 6.60 -16.44 -6.31
C SER A 251 6.73 -17.10 -4.94
N ALA A 252 6.48 -16.33 -3.87
CA ALA A 252 6.48 -16.85 -2.50
C ALA A 252 5.26 -17.76 -2.27
N GLN A 253 4.11 -17.37 -2.83
CA GLN A 253 2.85 -18.10 -2.74
C GLN A 253 1.89 -17.71 -3.88
N PRO A 254 0.72 -18.38 -4.03
CA PRO A 254 -0.36 -17.91 -4.90
C PRO A 254 -0.92 -16.55 -4.47
N PHE A 255 -1.72 -15.95 -5.34
CA PHE A 255 -2.33 -14.64 -5.07
C PHE A 255 -3.47 -14.69 -4.05
N VAL A 256 -3.70 -13.56 -3.39
CA VAL A 256 -4.92 -13.24 -2.63
C VAL A 256 -5.85 -12.40 -3.50
N GLU A 257 -7.14 -12.74 -3.54
CA GLU A 257 -8.16 -11.94 -4.22
C GLU A 257 -8.87 -11.06 -3.19
N LEU A 258 -8.83 -9.73 -3.38
CA LEU A 258 -9.44 -8.78 -2.45
C LEU A 258 -10.96 -8.77 -2.61
N ASP A 259 -11.67 -8.92 -1.50
CA ASP A 259 -13.13 -9.10 -1.50
C ASP A 259 -13.88 -7.89 -2.09
N GLY A 260 -14.65 -8.15 -3.15
CA GLY A 260 -15.46 -7.13 -3.82
C GLY A 260 -14.70 -6.25 -4.80
N VAL A 261 -13.42 -6.54 -5.09
CA VAL A 261 -12.63 -5.85 -6.10
C VAL A 261 -12.62 -6.66 -7.39
N SER A 262 -13.24 -6.13 -8.45
CA SER A 262 -13.20 -6.74 -9.79
C SER A 262 -12.29 -6.00 -10.76
N SER A 263 -12.04 -4.72 -10.49
CA SER A 263 -11.22 -3.83 -11.29
C SER A 263 -10.83 -2.60 -10.48
N ILE A 264 -9.62 -2.12 -10.65
CA ILE A 264 -9.12 -0.84 -10.14
C ILE A 264 -8.94 0.09 -11.34
N SER A 265 -9.69 1.18 -11.36
CA SER A 265 -9.75 2.11 -12.48
C SER A 265 -8.65 3.17 -12.46
N ASP A 266 -8.15 3.51 -11.26
CA ASP A 266 -7.07 4.47 -11.08
C ASP A 266 -6.05 3.97 -10.04
N CYS A 267 -5.01 3.31 -10.53
CA CYS A 267 -3.92 2.83 -9.71
C CYS A 267 -3.16 3.95 -9.02
N SER A 268 -3.15 5.17 -9.58
CA SER A 268 -2.44 6.29 -8.97
C SER A 268 -2.99 6.66 -7.58
N ARG A 269 -4.29 6.40 -7.37
CA ARG A 269 -5.03 6.71 -6.14
C ARG A 269 -5.11 5.55 -5.15
N THR A 270 -4.66 4.37 -5.55
CA THR A 270 -4.60 3.19 -4.71
C THR A 270 -3.34 3.24 -3.86
N THR A 271 -3.47 2.92 -2.57
CA THR A 271 -2.39 2.96 -1.59
C THR A 271 -2.15 1.57 -1.03
N ILE A 272 -0.88 1.17 -0.96
CA ILE A 272 -0.41 0.10 -0.09
C ILE A 272 0.50 0.76 0.94
N ALA A 273 0.34 0.44 2.21
CA ALA A 273 1.14 0.99 3.29
C ALA A 273 1.37 -0.04 4.40
N HIS A 274 2.44 0.16 5.15
CA HIS A 274 2.77 -0.61 6.34
C HIS A 274 1.59 -0.67 7.31
N ALA A 275 1.33 -1.86 7.84
CA ALA A 275 0.34 -2.10 8.90
C ALA A 275 0.97 -2.67 10.16
N SER A 276 1.92 -3.58 9.96
CA SER A 276 2.68 -4.33 10.95
C SER A 276 3.83 -5.04 10.23
N ASP A 277 4.73 -5.69 10.96
CA ASP A 277 5.81 -6.50 10.37
C ASP A 277 5.29 -7.61 9.44
N ASP A 278 4.10 -8.15 9.73
CA ASP A 278 3.51 -9.24 8.96
C ASP A 278 2.66 -8.80 7.76
N GLY A 279 2.39 -7.50 7.60
CA GLY A 279 1.23 -7.11 6.81
C GLY A 279 1.13 -5.67 6.37
N VAL A 280 0.25 -5.47 5.40
CA VAL A 280 0.02 -4.19 4.75
C VAL A 280 -1.45 -3.84 4.72
N LEU A 281 -1.73 -2.54 4.82
CA LEU A 281 -3.01 -1.96 4.50
C LEU A 281 -3.08 -1.66 3.01
N VAL A 282 -4.17 -2.07 2.37
CA VAL A 282 -4.47 -1.75 0.97
C VAL A 282 -5.74 -0.92 0.93
N PHE A 283 -5.66 0.30 0.41
CA PHE A 283 -6.82 1.17 0.20
C PHE A 283 -7.17 1.25 -1.28
N ILE A 284 -8.43 0.94 -1.62
CA ILE A 284 -8.95 1.02 -3.00
C ILE A 284 -10.13 1.99 -3.06
N PRO A 285 -9.97 3.16 -3.68
CA PRO A 285 -11.01 4.18 -3.77
C PRO A 285 -12.29 3.68 -4.45
N ASP A 286 -12.19 2.90 -5.52
CA ASP A 286 -13.34 2.47 -6.34
C ASP A 286 -14.41 1.72 -5.56
N VAL A 287 -13.99 1.01 -4.50
CA VAL A 287 -14.86 0.20 -3.65
C VAL A 287 -15.06 0.79 -2.26
N GLN A 288 -14.39 1.91 -1.94
CA GLN A 288 -14.44 2.59 -0.63
C GLN A 288 -14.15 1.63 0.54
N LYS A 289 -13.14 0.77 0.38
CA LYS A 289 -12.72 -0.20 1.38
C LYS A 289 -11.23 -0.11 1.68
N LEU A 290 -10.90 -0.47 2.92
CA LEU A 290 -9.55 -0.69 3.41
C LEU A 290 -9.41 -2.19 3.71
N TYR A 291 -8.31 -2.81 3.28
CA TYR A 291 -8.02 -4.23 3.45
C TYR A 291 -6.76 -4.39 4.28
N LEU A 292 -6.74 -5.37 5.19
CA LEU A 292 -5.51 -5.86 5.81
C LEU A 292 -5.13 -7.17 5.13
N VAL A 293 -3.92 -7.22 4.59
CA VAL A 293 -3.31 -8.43 4.04
C VAL A 293 -2.04 -8.72 4.82
N ASP A 294 -2.05 -9.81 5.57
CA ASP A 294 -0.97 -10.22 6.47
C ASP A 294 -0.74 -11.74 6.40
N ASN A 295 0.33 -12.23 7.03
CA ASN A 295 0.68 -13.65 7.05
C ASN A 295 0.54 -14.34 8.42
N HIS A 296 0.64 -13.62 9.54
CA HIS A 296 0.64 -14.16 10.92
C HIS A 296 1.41 -15.48 11.10
N GLY A 297 2.60 -15.59 10.50
CA GLY A 297 3.44 -16.79 10.55
C GLY A 297 3.00 -17.95 9.64
N ALA A 298 2.10 -17.70 8.68
CA ALA A 298 1.60 -18.64 7.69
C ALA A 298 1.64 -18.03 6.27
N ASP A 299 0.70 -18.43 5.39
CA ASP A 299 0.55 -17.83 4.07
C ASP A 299 -0.20 -16.48 4.18
N TYR A 300 0.20 -15.49 3.38
CA TYR A 300 -0.51 -14.23 3.24
C TYR A 300 -1.97 -14.47 2.83
N HIS A 301 -2.87 -13.79 3.50
CA HIS A 301 -4.30 -13.78 3.21
C HIS A 301 -4.93 -12.44 3.57
N GLN A 302 -6.13 -12.19 3.07
CA GLN A 302 -6.90 -11.04 3.52
C GLN A 302 -7.47 -11.35 4.90
N HIS A 303 -6.93 -10.69 5.92
CA HIS A 303 -7.36 -10.86 7.31
C HIS A 303 -8.67 -10.13 7.56
N SER A 304 -8.71 -8.84 7.23
CA SER A 304 -9.82 -7.94 7.56
C SER A 304 -10.14 -6.99 6.42
N VAL A 305 -11.39 -6.53 6.40
CA VAL A 305 -11.91 -5.55 5.45
C VAL A 305 -12.83 -4.58 6.18
N TRP A 306 -12.61 -3.30 5.96
CA TRP A 306 -13.42 -2.22 6.52
C TRP A 306 -14.06 -1.39 5.43
N ASP A 307 -15.35 -1.14 5.55
CA ASP A 307 -16.02 -0.11 4.75
C ASP A 307 -15.61 1.26 5.29
N LEU A 308 -15.16 2.16 4.41
CA LEU A 308 -14.74 3.50 4.85
C LEU A 308 -15.85 4.33 5.50
N ALA A 309 -17.11 3.98 5.25
CA ALA A 309 -18.25 4.60 5.90
C ALA A 309 -18.30 4.35 7.42
N ASP A 310 -17.60 3.32 7.92
CA ASP A 310 -17.51 3.00 9.34
C ASP A 310 -16.35 3.74 10.02
N ILE A 311 -15.33 4.12 9.26
CA ILE A 311 -14.12 4.83 9.74
C ILE A 311 -14.28 6.35 9.61
N LEU A 312 -14.92 6.81 8.54
CA LEU A 312 -14.94 8.23 8.15
C LEU A 312 -16.29 8.90 8.45
N PRO A 313 -16.30 10.22 8.68
CA PRO A 313 -17.54 10.96 8.89
C PRO A 313 -18.55 10.78 7.75
N ALA A 314 -19.83 10.70 8.10
CA ALA A 314 -20.91 10.51 7.14
C ALA A 314 -20.85 11.52 5.97
N GLY A 315 -20.97 11.03 4.74
CA GLY A 315 -20.91 11.83 3.53
C GLY A 315 -19.49 12.30 3.16
N PHE A 316 -18.46 11.68 3.70
CA PHE A 316 -17.09 11.73 3.17
C PHE A 316 -16.92 10.63 2.12
N HIS A 317 -16.24 10.93 1.02
CA HIS A 317 -15.81 9.96 0.01
C HIS A 317 -14.30 10.06 -0.09
N ALA A 318 -13.58 9.00 0.25
CA ALA A 318 -12.13 9.03 0.17
C ALA A 318 -11.69 8.76 -1.25
N ASP A 319 -11.07 9.75 -1.87
CA ASP A 319 -10.42 9.57 -3.16
C ASP A 319 -8.97 9.10 -3.00
N LEU A 320 -8.33 9.46 -1.88
CA LEU A 320 -6.92 9.25 -1.61
C LEU A 320 -6.70 8.90 -0.14
N MET A 321 -5.70 8.06 0.15
CA MET A 321 -5.25 7.76 1.51
C MET A 321 -3.71 7.74 1.61
N ALA A 322 -3.18 8.28 2.70
CA ALA A 322 -1.83 8.03 3.19
C ALA A 322 -1.89 7.38 4.58
N ALA A 323 -0.86 6.62 4.95
CA ALA A 323 -0.70 6.09 6.29
C ALA A 323 0.71 6.38 6.79
N ILE A 324 0.82 6.87 8.02
CA ILE A 324 2.09 7.06 8.73
C ILE A 324 1.94 6.60 10.17
N GLY A 325 3.01 6.03 10.70
CA GLY A 325 3.02 5.39 12.01
C GLY A 325 3.80 4.09 11.96
N GLU A 326 4.07 3.53 13.13
CA GLU A 326 4.83 2.28 13.29
C GLU A 326 3.95 1.04 13.10
N GLY A 327 2.62 1.19 13.10
CA GLY A 327 1.73 0.03 13.03
C GLY A 327 1.71 -0.77 14.33
N SER A 328 1.06 -1.93 14.29
CA SER A 328 1.12 -2.88 15.40
C SER A 328 2.46 -3.63 15.36
N GLU A 329 3.22 -3.61 16.45
CA GLU A 329 4.38 -4.49 16.61
C GLU A 329 3.94 -5.97 16.58
N HIS A 330 4.76 -6.84 15.99
CA HIS A 330 4.59 -8.27 16.16
C HIS A 330 4.94 -8.64 17.61
N ASP A 331 3.95 -9.02 18.42
CA ASP A 331 4.17 -9.58 19.76
C ASP A 331 5.05 -10.85 19.62
N HIS A 332 6.35 -10.71 19.90
CA HIS A 332 7.24 -11.85 20.17
C HIS A 332 7.00 -12.41 21.57
N ASP A 333 5.74 -12.41 22.05
CA ASP A 333 5.32 -13.16 23.23
C ASP A 333 5.27 -14.66 22.87
N HIS A 334 6.44 -15.22 22.61
CA HIS A 334 6.72 -16.55 23.10
C HIS A 334 6.70 -16.44 24.62
N GLU A 335 5.51 -16.66 25.19
CA GLU A 335 5.35 -17.10 26.57
C GLU A 335 6.41 -18.18 26.80
N HIS A 336 7.50 -17.80 27.47
CA HIS A 336 8.33 -18.75 28.18
C HIS A 336 7.45 -19.26 29.33
N GLU A 337 6.62 -20.26 29.03
CA GLU A 337 6.08 -21.17 30.04
C GLU A 337 7.28 -21.80 30.77
N GLU A 338 7.65 -21.22 31.92
CA GLU A 338 8.47 -21.89 32.94
C GLU A 338 7.65 -22.86 33.80
#